data_AF-A0A1Y5TZH9-F1
#
_entry.id   AF-A0A1Y5TZH9-F1
#
_cell.length_a   1.000
_cell.length_b   1.000
_cell.length_c   1.000
_cell.angle_alpha   90.00
_cell.angle_beta   90.00
_cell.angle_gamma   90.00
#
_symmetry.space_group_name_H-M   'P 1'
#
loop_
_entity.id
_entity.type
_entity.pdbx_description
1 polymer ?
#
loop_
_entity_poly.entity_id
_entity_poly.type
_entity_poly.pdbx_seq_one_letter_code
_entity_poly.pdbx_strand_id
1 'polypeptide(L)'
;MTADGTGQGNRNLPALRPPPAADYEVGYGKPPAHSRFRKGQSGNPRGRPKGARNRLPAPQEEKLKEIILAESYRPITVRDGGREVTVPMAQAVMRAIAVKAAKGDHRSQRLFTEILSATEADRKRLSDELLQTAIEYKTGWEIEIDRCKALGIKPPEPLPHPDHVQIDFATGTVHFTGPITREDKAHYDKLAAMKAGLEDDLADIREELAKTKDPKIRKVAREEIRRLESMLARFRKVIPG
;
A
#
# COMPACT_ATOMS: atom_id res chain seq x y z
N MET A 1 55.08 18.29 -16.31
CA MET A 1 55.32 18.47 -17.76
C MET A 1 54.04 18.09 -18.48
N THR A 2 53.42 19.08 -19.09
CA THR A 2 52.06 19.10 -19.63
C THR A 2 52.03 18.90 -21.15
N ALA A 3 50.85 18.50 -21.62
CA ALA A 3 50.25 18.68 -22.95
C ALA A 3 50.37 17.54 -23.99
N ASP A 4 49.21 16.92 -24.19
CA ASP A 4 48.45 16.82 -25.46
C ASP A 4 49.10 16.21 -26.70
N GLY A 5 48.64 14.98 -27.00
CA GLY A 5 48.75 14.36 -28.32
C GLY A 5 47.42 14.46 -29.09
N THR A 6 47.29 15.47 -29.94
CA THR A 6 46.31 15.47 -31.05
C THR A 6 47.03 15.11 -32.34
N GLY A 7 46.79 13.89 -32.83
CA GLY A 7 47.20 13.46 -34.16
C GLY A 7 46.01 13.52 -35.12
N GLN A 8 46.16 14.24 -36.23
CA GLN A 8 46.00 13.68 -37.58
C GLN A 8 46.36 14.73 -38.64
N GLY A 9 47.26 14.34 -39.54
CA GLY A 9 47.92 15.19 -40.51
C GLY A 9 47.00 15.67 -41.63
N ASN A 10 47.12 16.96 -41.91
CA ASN A 10 46.54 17.61 -43.07
C ASN A 10 47.52 17.45 -44.27
N ARG A 11 47.25 16.49 -45.16
CA ARG A 11 47.89 16.43 -46.49
C ARG A 11 46.95 17.09 -47.50
N ASN A 12 47.17 18.38 -47.72
CA ASN A 12 46.50 19.19 -48.73
C ASN A 12 46.92 18.75 -50.14
N LEU A 13 46.01 18.15 -50.91
CA LEU A 13 46.11 18.05 -52.36
C LEU A 13 45.35 19.22 -53.00
N PRO A 14 45.84 19.87 -54.06
CA PRO A 14 45.17 21.02 -54.65
C PRO A 14 43.84 20.59 -55.30
N ALA A 15 42.76 21.27 -54.93
CA ALA A 15 41.44 21.06 -55.50
C ALA A 15 41.43 21.43 -56.99
N LEU A 16 41.11 20.45 -57.84
CA LEU A 16 40.75 20.66 -59.24
C LEU A 16 39.51 21.57 -59.31
N ARG A 17 39.58 22.66 -60.09
CA ARG A 17 38.41 23.53 -60.34
C ARG A 17 37.28 22.70 -60.96
N PRO A 18 36.03 22.82 -60.50
CA PRO A 18 34.90 22.17 -61.18
C PRO A 18 34.66 22.84 -62.55
N PRO A 19 34.23 22.08 -63.57
CA PRO A 19 33.89 22.65 -64.87
C PRO A 19 32.63 23.53 -64.77
N PRO A 20 32.46 24.51 -65.69
CA PRO A 20 31.34 25.44 -65.64
C PRO A 20 30.00 24.70 -65.76
N ALA A 21 29.00 25.21 -65.03
CA ALA A 21 27.67 24.63 -64.90
C ALA A 21 27.03 24.37 -66.27
N ALA A 22 26.74 23.09 -66.56
CA ALA A 22 25.88 22.73 -67.67
C ALA A 22 24.44 23.20 -67.38
N ASP A 23 23.84 23.89 -68.34
CA ASP A 23 22.47 24.38 -68.26
C ASP A 23 21.49 23.21 -68.04
N TYR A 24 20.75 23.28 -66.94
CA TYR A 24 19.77 22.25 -66.54
C TYR A 24 18.51 22.36 -67.41
N GLU A 25 18.35 21.45 -68.36
CA GLU A 25 17.18 21.40 -69.24
C GLU A 25 15.90 20.99 -68.47
N VAL A 26 14.90 21.87 -68.47
CA VAL A 26 13.61 21.69 -67.80
C VAL A 26 12.65 20.91 -68.69
N GLY A 27 11.95 19.92 -68.14
CA GLY A 27 11.02 19.06 -68.89
C GLY A 27 10.00 18.35 -67.99
N TYR A 28 9.18 17.46 -68.56
CA TYR A 28 8.16 16.72 -67.80
C TYR A 28 8.80 15.90 -66.66
N GLY A 29 8.35 16.13 -65.42
CA GLY A 29 8.93 15.50 -64.22
C GLY A 29 10.28 16.07 -63.74
N LYS A 30 10.82 17.11 -64.42
CA LYS A 30 12.09 17.79 -64.08
C LYS A 30 11.84 19.27 -63.78
N PRO A 31 11.43 19.62 -62.55
CA PRO A 31 11.16 21.02 -62.19
C PRO A 31 12.45 21.86 -62.19
N PRO A 32 12.38 23.15 -62.56
CA PRO A 32 13.54 24.04 -62.61
C PRO A 32 14.36 24.04 -61.31
N ALA A 33 15.69 24.03 -61.43
CA ALA A 33 16.57 23.93 -60.27
C ALA A 33 16.37 25.07 -59.25
N HIS A 34 16.02 26.27 -59.70
CA HIS A 34 15.83 27.45 -58.86
C HIS A 34 14.54 27.44 -58.02
N SER A 35 13.52 26.65 -58.40
CA SER A 35 12.21 26.61 -57.74
C SER A 35 12.01 25.39 -56.83
N ARG A 36 12.98 24.48 -56.76
CA ARG A 36 12.92 23.28 -55.90
C ARG A 36 13.15 23.64 -54.43
N PHE A 37 12.32 23.11 -53.54
CA PHE A 37 12.56 23.21 -52.09
C PHE A 37 13.85 22.48 -51.71
N ARG A 38 14.66 23.10 -50.85
CA ARG A 38 15.89 22.50 -50.32
C ARG A 38 15.54 21.36 -49.37
N LYS A 39 16.26 20.24 -49.48
CA LYS A 39 16.09 19.09 -48.56
C LYS A 39 16.30 19.57 -47.11
N GLY A 40 15.29 19.41 -46.27
CA GLY A 40 15.30 19.84 -44.87
C GLY A 40 14.65 21.19 -44.59
N GLN A 41 14.30 21.96 -45.63
CA GLN A 41 13.60 23.24 -45.49
C GLN A 41 12.15 23.10 -45.98
N SER A 42 11.19 23.29 -45.07
CA SER A 42 9.77 23.34 -45.42
C SER A 42 9.50 24.57 -46.29
N GLY A 43 8.71 24.41 -47.36
CA GLY A 43 8.24 25.52 -48.21
C GLY A 43 7.30 26.48 -47.48
N ASN A 44 6.75 26.07 -46.34
CA ASN A 44 6.00 26.94 -45.43
C ASN A 44 6.71 27.00 -44.08
N PRO A 45 7.52 28.06 -43.81
CA PRO A 45 8.20 28.26 -42.53
C PRO A 45 7.24 28.46 -41.35
N ARG A 46 6.00 28.91 -41.62
CA ARG A 46 4.93 29.05 -40.62
C ARG A 46 4.10 27.78 -40.46
N GLY A 47 4.40 26.73 -41.23
CA GLY A 47 3.74 25.44 -41.12
C GLY A 47 4.07 24.75 -39.80
N ARG A 48 3.31 23.69 -39.49
CA ARG A 48 3.53 22.90 -38.27
C ARG A 48 4.95 22.31 -38.27
N PRO A 49 5.78 22.52 -37.23
CA PRO A 49 7.13 22.00 -37.18
C PRO A 49 7.15 20.48 -37.23
N LYS A 50 8.06 19.93 -38.04
CA LYS A 50 8.24 18.49 -38.25
C LYS A 50 8.70 17.86 -36.92
N GLY A 51 7.88 17.00 -36.33
CA GLY A 51 8.16 16.34 -35.04
C GLY A 51 7.43 16.92 -33.83
N ALA A 52 6.51 17.87 -34.01
CA ALA A 52 5.61 18.30 -32.94
C ALA A 52 4.65 17.15 -32.55
N ARG A 53 5.12 16.26 -31.66
CA ARG A 53 4.31 15.27 -30.95
C ARG A 53 3.10 16.00 -30.35
N ASN A 54 1.90 15.45 -30.52
CA ASN A 54 0.80 15.79 -29.64
C ASN A 54 1.32 15.52 -28.23
N ARG A 55 1.68 16.57 -27.48
CA ARG A 55 1.93 16.43 -26.05
C ARG A 55 0.58 16.03 -25.49
N LEU A 56 0.38 14.73 -25.25
CA LEU A 56 -0.65 14.27 -24.35
C LEU A 56 -0.52 15.13 -23.09
N PRO A 57 -1.59 15.80 -22.65
CA PRO A 57 -1.48 16.60 -21.44
C PRO A 57 -0.94 15.72 -20.31
N ALA A 58 0.03 16.24 -19.57
CA ALA A 58 0.51 15.67 -18.31
C ALA A 58 -0.69 15.29 -17.41
N PRO A 59 -0.58 14.28 -16.54
CA PRO A 59 -1.73 13.54 -15.98
C PRO A 59 -2.74 14.46 -15.28
N GLN A 60 -3.72 14.95 -16.03
CA GLN A 60 -4.79 15.80 -15.51
C GLN A 60 -5.71 15.00 -14.58
N GLU A 61 -5.74 13.68 -14.75
CA GLU A 61 -6.47 12.74 -13.89
C GLU A 61 -6.00 12.80 -12.44
N GLU A 62 -4.69 12.95 -12.18
CA GLU A 62 -4.18 13.04 -10.80
C GLU A 62 -4.63 14.33 -10.12
N LYS A 63 -4.56 15.47 -10.82
CA LYS A 63 -5.03 16.76 -10.29
C LYS A 63 -6.54 16.78 -10.03
N LEU A 64 -7.34 16.18 -10.90
CA LEU A 64 -8.79 16.10 -10.69
C LEU A 64 -9.12 15.18 -9.51
N LYS A 65 -8.44 14.03 -9.37
CA LYS A 65 -8.59 13.14 -8.21
C LYS A 65 -8.25 13.85 -6.90
N GLU A 66 -7.16 14.62 -6.87
CA GLU A 66 -6.78 15.42 -5.71
C GLU A 66 -7.85 16.44 -5.32
N ILE A 67 -8.39 17.18 -6.30
CA ILE A 67 -9.46 18.17 -6.06
C ILE A 67 -10.73 17.47 -5.55
N ILE A 68 -11.13 16.34 -6.16
CA ILE A 68 -12.30 15.57 -5.73
C ILE A 68 -12.11 15.07 -4.30
N LEU A 69 -10.94 14.52 -3.96
CA LEU A 69 -10.64 14.05 -2.60
C LEU A 69 -10.65 15.21 -1.60
N ALA A 70 -10.01 16.33 -1.92
CA ALA A 70 -9.98 17.51 -1.06
C ALA A 70 -11.41 18.04 -0.77
N GLU A 71 -12.25 18.15 -1.80
CA GLU A 71 -13.63 18.61 -1.61
C GLU A 71 -14.47 17.57 -0.86
N SER A 72 -14.23 16.27 -1.07
CA SER A 72 -14.92 15.19 -0.38
C SER A 72 -14.71 15.22 1.15
N TYR A 73 -13.50 15.57 1.59
CA TYR A 73 -13.13 15.65 3.01
C TYR A 73 -13.38 17.02 3.64
N ARG A 74 -13.72 18.04 2.84
CA ARG A 74 -14.02 19.38 3.34
C ARG A 74 -15.24 19.32 4.28
N PRO A 75 -15.15 19.90 5.50
CA PRO A 75 -16.29 19.96 6.41
C PRO A 75 -17.34 20.97 5.91
N ILE A 76 -18.60 20.57 5.97
CA ILE A 76 -19.76 21.42 5.73
C ILE A 76 -20.77 21.27 6.87
N THR A 77 -21.51 22.33 7.16
CA THR A 77 -22.61 22.29 8.12
C THR A 77 -23.89 21.91 7.39
N VAL A 78 -24.52 20.82 7.82
CA VAL A 78 -25.80 20.34 7.28
C VAL A 78 -26.80 20.16 8.40
N ARG A 79 -28.08 20.33 8.06
CA ARG A 79 -29.18 20.10 8.99
C ARG A 79 -29.58 18.63 8.95
N ASP A 80 -29.43 17.93 10.07
CA ASP A 80 -29.84 16.54 10.25
C ASP A 80 -31.05 16.51 11.18
N GLY A 81 -32.25 16.52 10.58
CA GLY A 81 -33.51 16.70 11.29
C GLY A 81 -33.59 18.03 12.03
N GLY A 82 -33.58 17.98 13.36
CA GLY A 82 -33.69 19.14 14.24
C GLY A 82 -32.37 19.78 14.67
N ARG A 83 -31.22 19.19 14.32
CA ARG A 83 -29.89 19.65 14.77
C ARG A 83 -28.98 19.97 13.59
N GLU A 84 -28.09 20.93 13.77
CA GLU A 84 -27.01 21.20 12.82
C GLU A 84 -25.79 20.35 13.18
N VAL A 85 -25.21 19.68 12.18
CA VAL A 85 -24.03 18.84 12.35
C VAL A 85 -23.01 19.19 11.28
N THR A 86 -21.76 19.37 11.68
CA THR A 86 -20.64 19.56 10.76
C THR A 86 -20.03 18.20 10.42
N VAL A 87 -20.07 17.82 9.14
CA VAL A 87 -19.53 16.56 8.62
C VAL A 87 -18.83 16.80 7.29
N PRO A 88 -17.93 15.89 6.84
CA PRO A 88 -17.36 15.95 5.50
C PRO A 88 -18.43 15.94 4.39
N MET A 89 -18.19 16.66 3.29
CA MET A 89 -19.08 16.75 2.13
C MET A 89 -19.52 15.37 1.63
N ALA A 90 -18.57 14.44 1.45
CA ALA A 90 -18.89 13.10 0.96
C ALA A 90 -19.85 12.35 1.91
N GLN A 91 -19.67 12.50 3.23
CA GLN A 91 -20.57 11.90 4.20
C GLN A 91 -21.97 12.50 4.15
N ALA A 92 -22.08 13.83 4.00
CA ALA A 92 -23.37 14.51 3.86
C ALA A 92 -24.11 14.06 2.59
N VAL A 93 -23.41 13.95 1.45
CA VAL A 93 -23.98 13.47 0.18
C VAL A 93 -24.47 12.03 0.32
N MET A 94 -23.68 11.14 0.91
CA MET A 94 -24.08 9.75 1.13
C MET A 94 -25.31 9.63 2.04
N ARG A 95 -25.41 10.44 3.11
CA ARG A 95 -26.62 10.48 3.95
C ARG A 95 -27.84 10.94 3.17
N ALA A 96 -27.70 11.99 2.35
CA ALA A 96 -28.79 12.51 1.54
C ALA A 96 -29.30 11.48 0.51
N ILE A 97 -28.37 10.77 -0.16
CA ILE A 97 -28.69 9.66 -1.07
C ILE A 97 -29.44 8.56 -0.30
N ALA A 98 -28.93 8.13 0.86
CA ALA A 98 -29.57 7.09 1.67
C ALA A 98 -30.99 7.47 2.12
N VAL A 99 -31.20 8.70 2.58
CA VAL A 99 -32.54 9.18 3.00
C VAL A 99 -33.49 9.23 1.81
N LYS A 100 -33.06 9.67 0.63
CA LYS A 100 -33.90 9.67 -0.58
C LYS A 100 -34.22 8.26 -1.05
N ALA A 101 -33.24 7.36 -1.04
CA ALA A 101 -33.43 5.95 -1.37
C ALA A 101 -34.44 5.28 -0.43
N ALA A 102 -34.33 5.52 0.88
CA ALA A 102 -35.26 5.01 1.89
C ALA A 102 -36.69 5.55 1.71
N LYS A 103 -36.85 6.76 1.14
CA LYS A 103 -38.15 7.36 0.81
C LYS A 103 -38.74 6.88 -0.53
N GLY A 104 -38.09 5.96 -1.23
CA GLY A 104 -38.62 5.36 -2.46
C GLY A 104 -38.16 6.01 -3.77
N ASP A 105 -37.19 6.93 -3.73
CA ASP A 105 -36.64 7.49 -4.98
C ASP A 105 -35.80 6.43 -5.71
N HIS A 106 -36.33 5.88 -6.81
CA HIS A 106 -35.70 4.78 -7.53
C HIS A 106 -34.29 5.09 -8.06
N ARG A 107 -34.02 6.35 -8.44
CA ARG A 107 -32.68 6.77 -8.89
C ARG A 107 -31.68 6.71 -7.74
N SER A 108 -32.06 7.23 -6.57
CA SER A 108 -31.23 7.17 -5.36
C SER A 108 -31.07 5.74 -4.85
N GLN A 109 -32.11 4.90 -4.94
CA GLN A 109 -32.03 3.47 -4.60
C GLN A 109 -30.98 2.77 -5.45
N ARG A 110 -31.04 2.94 -6.78
CA ARG A 110 -30.07 2.37 -7.70
C ARG A 110 -28.65 2.84 -7.42
N LEU A 111 -28.45 4.16 -7.28
CA LEU A 111 -27.14 4.74 -6.97
C LEU A 111 -26.59 4.20 -5.63
N PHE A 112 -27.43 4.12 -4.61
CA PHE A 112 -27.04 3.60 -3.30
C PHE A 112 -26.63 2.12 -3.38
N THR A 113 -27.40 1.29 -4.08
CA THR A 113 -27.06 -0.13 -4.28
C THR A 113 -25.77 -0.31 -5.08
N GLU A 114 -25.54 0.49 -6.12
CA GLU A 114 -24.31 0.45 -6.91
C GLU A 114 -23.08 0.79 -6.06
N ILE A 115 -23.15 1.85 -5.25
CA ILE A 115 -22.07 2.24 -4.33
C ILE A 115 -21.83 1.15 -3.26
N LEU A 116 -22.90 0.60 -2.70
CA LEU A 116 -22.81 -0.45 -1.68
C LEU A 116 -22.13 -1.71 -2.26
N SER A 117 -22.63 -2.22 -3.39
CA SER A 117 -22.07 -3.42 -4.03
C SER A 117 -20.62 -3.21 -4.47
N ALA A 118 -20.26 -2.03 -4.98
CA ALA A 118 -18.86 -1.71 -5.30
C ALA A 118 -17.98 -1.72 -4.04
N THR A 119 -18.44 -1.10 -2.94
CA THR A 119 -17.70 -1.06 -1.68
C THR A 119 -17.54 -2.45 -1.06
N GLU A 120 -18.59 -3.27 -1.11
CA GLU A 120 -18.55 -4.66 -0.64
C GLU A 120 -17.62 -5.51 -1.50
N ALA A 121 -17.64 -5.36 -2.82
CA ALA A 121 -16.74 -6.06 -3.74
C ALA A 121 -15.27 -5.65 -3.50
N ASP A 122 -14.99 -4.36 -3.33
CA ASP A 122 -13.64 -3.88 -3.02
C ASP A 122 -13.15 -4.41 -1.67
N ARG A 123 -13.99 -4.36 -0.64
CA ARG A 123 -13.68 -4.92 0.68
C ARG A 123 -13.43 -6.42 0.60
N LYS A 124 -14.27 -7.16 -0.13
CA LYS A 124 -14.13 -8.59 -0.32
C LYS A 124 -12.82 -8.92 -1.05
N ARG A 125 -12.50 -8.22 -2.14
CA ARG A 125 -11.23 -8.41 -2.87
C ARG A 125 -10.04 -8.23 -1.94
N LEU A 126 -9.99 -7.14 -1.18
CA LEU A 126 -8.91 -6.89 -0.23
C LEU A 126 -8.82 -7.98 0.86
N SER A 127 -9.98 -8.46 1.34
CA SER A 127 -10.04 -9.56 2.31
C SER A 127 -9.54 -10.88 1.71
N ASP A 128 -9.94 -11.20 0.48
CA ASP A 128 -9.55 -12.42 -0.23
C ASP A 128 -8.04 -12.40 -0.55
N GLU A 129 -7.49 -11.26 -0.96
CA GLU A 129 -6.05 -11.06 -1.19
C GLU A 129 -5.24 -11.25 0.10
N LEU A 130 -5.70 -10.67 1.21
CA LEU A 130 -5.07 -10.83 2.51
C LEU A 130 -5.13 -12.29 2.99
N LEU A 131 -6.30 -12.93 2.83
CA LEU A 131 -6.52 -14.33 3.19
C LEU A 131 -5.58 -15.25 2.41
N GLN A 132 -5.50 -15.08 1.10
CA GLN A 132 -4.60 -15.87 0.26
C GLN A 132 -3.14 -15.70 0.69
N THR A 133 -2.70 -14.45 0.87
CA THR A 133 -1.34 -14.14 1.32
C THR A 133 -1.04 -14.78 2.68
N ALA A 134 -1.99 -14.74 3.61
CA ALA A 134 -1.85 -15.32 4.93
C ALA A 134 -1.77 -16.86 4.89
N ILE A 135 -2.57 -17.52 4.04
CA ILE A 135 -2.53 -18.98 3.84
C ILE A 135 -1.18 -19.39 3.27
N GLU A 136 -0.72 -18.72 2.21
CA GLU A 136 0.56 -19.00 1.56
C GLU A 136 1.73 -18.81 2.54
N TYR A 137 1.71 -17.71 3.29
CA TYR A 137 2.70 -17.40 4.30
C TYR A 137 2.76 -18.46 5.41
N LYS A 138 1.59 -18.81 5.98
CA LYS A 138 1.50 -19.77 7.09
C LYS A 138 1.96 -21.15 6.66
N THR A 139 1.45 -21.64 5.52
CA THR A 139 1.80 -22.95 4.97
C THR A 139 3.29 -23.02 4.63
N GLY A 140 3.83 -21.97 4.01
CA GLY A 140 5.25 -21.92 3.64
C GLY A 140 6.17 -21.98 4.85
N TRP A 141 5.84 -21.24 5.93
CA TRP A 141 6.64 -21.26 7.15
C TRP A 141 6.48 -22.54 7.97
N GLU A 142 5.29 -23.12 8.06
CA GLU A 142 5.08 -24.42 8.73
C GLU A 142 5.99 -25.50 8.11
N ILE A 143 6.02 -25.57 6.77
CA ILE A 143 6.90 -26.51 6.04
C ILE A 143 8.39 -26.26 6.38
N GLU A 144 8.84 -25.00 6.35
CA GLU A 144 10.26 -24.70 6.60
C GLU A 144 10.67 -24.92 8.07
N ILE A 145 9.78 -24.61 9.02
CA ILE A 145 10.00 -24.88 10.44
C ILE A 145 10.08 -26.39 10.69
N ASP A 146 9.18 -27.17 10.11
CA ASP A 146 9.18 -28.63 10.27
C ASP A 146 10.40 -29.27 9.60
N ARG A 147 10.84 -28.75 8.45
CA ARG A 147 12.12 -29.11 7.83
C ARG A 147 13.31 -28.82 8.75
N CYS A 148 13.36 -27.63 9.36
CA CYS A 148 14.42 -27.27 10.30
C CYS A 148 14.46 -28.20 11.51
N LYS A 149 13.29 -28.51 12.09
CA LYS A 149 13.15 -29.47 13.20
C LYS A 149 13.66 -30.86 12.80
N ALA A 150 13.28 -31.36 11.62
CA ALA A 150 13.72 -32.67 11.12
C ALA A 150 15.24 -32.76 10.91
N LEU A 151 15.88 -31.64 10.56
CA LEU A 151 17.33 -31.54 10.36
C LEU A 151 18.10 -31.16 11.65
N GLY A 152 17.41 -30.91 12.77
CA GLY A 152 18.05 -30.46 14.01
C GLY A 152 18.65 -29.04 13.92
N ILE A 153 18.21 -28.23 12.96
CA ILE A 153 18.67 -26.85 12.76
C ILE A 153 17.72 -25.92 13.51
N LYS A 154 18.25 -24.87 14.15
CA LYS A 154 17.42 -23.86 14.80
C LYS A 154 16.53 -23.17 13.75
N PRO A 155 15.18 -23.26 13.85
CA PRO A 155 14.31 -22.63 12.88
C PRO A 155 14.44 -21.10 12.97
N PRO A 156 14.33 -20.40 11.82
CA PRO A 156 14.21 -18.95 11.83
C PRO A 156 12.91 -18.52 12.52
N GLU A 157 12.92 -17.36 13.17
CA GLU A 157 11.74 -16.75 13.80
C GLU A 157 11.24 -15.59 12.92
N PRO A 158 10.38 -15.86 11.93
CA PRO A 158 9.86 -14.82 11.05
C PRO A 158 8.88 -13.91 11.79
N LEU A 159 8.71 -12.70 11.26
CA LEU A 159 7.74 -11.73 11.75
C LEU A 159 6.76 -11.41 10.62
N PRO A 160 5.45 -11.66 10.81
CA PRO A 160 4.83 -12.34 11.96
C PRO A 160 5.17 -13.84 12.03
N HIS A 161 5.23 -14.45 13.22
CA HIS A 161 5.36 -15.91 13.32
C HIS A 161 4.09 -16.60 12.78
N PRO A 162 4.15 -17.75 12.09
CA PRO A 162 2.95 -18.43 11.56
C PRO A 162 1.86 -18.69 12.62
N ASP A 163 2.24 -19.00 13.87
CA ASP A 163 1.29 -19.21 14.98
C ASP A 163 0.53 -17.93 15.37
N HIS A 164 1.12 -16.76 15.08
CA HIS A 164 0.47 -15.47 15.32
C HIS A 164 -0.49 -15.07 14.20
N VAL A 165 -0.57 -15.86 13.12
CA VAL A 165 -1.50 -15.65 12.01
C VAL A 165 -2.68 -16.61 12.19
N GLN A 166 -3.81 -16.06 12.66
CA GLN A 166 -5.05 -16.79 12.87
C GLN A 166 -6.01 -16.52 11.72
N ILE A 167 -6.48 -17.60 11.10
CA ILE A 167 -7.37 -17.54 9.94
C ILE A 167 -8.69 -18.18 10.34
N ASP A 168 -9.78 -17.41 10.30
CA ASP A 168 -11.13 -17.94 10.39
C ASP A 168 -11.63 -18.27 8.99
N PHE A 169 -11.63 -19.55 8.64
CA PHE A 169 -12.05 -20.03 7.32
C PHE A 169 -13.56 -19.91 7.08
N ALA A 170 -14.38 -19.77 8.12
CA ALA A 170 -15.82 -19.59 7.95
C ALA A 170 -16.15 -18.15 7.52
N THR A 171 -15.41 -17.17 8.03
CA THR A 171 -15.61 -15.75 7.74
C THR A 171 -14.61 -15.17 6.74
N GLY A 172 -13.53 -15.89 6.43
CA GLY A 172 -12.43 -15.43 5.58
C GLY A 172 -11.59 -14.32 6.21
N THR A 173 -11.62 -14.19 7.53
CA THR A 173 -10.93 -13.11 8.25
C THR A 173 -9.58 -13.55 8.79
N VAL A 174 -8.58 -12.66 8.69
CA VAL A 174 -7.21 -12.88 9.19
C VAL A 174 -6.96 -11.98 10.39
N HIS A 175 -6.49 -12.56 11.48
CA HIS A 175 -6.15 -11.87 12.73
C HIS A 175 -4.68 -12.12 13.07
N PHE A 176 -3.98 -11.05 13.49
CA PHE A 176 -2.60 -11.12 13.94
C PHE A 176 -2.55 -10.97 15.46
N THR A 177 -2.07 -11.99 16.18
CA THR A 177 -2.01 -12.02 17.65
C THR A 177 -0.63 -11.70 18.23
N GLY A 178 0.35 -11.45 17.36
CA GLY A 178 1.73 -11.19 17.74
C GLY A 178 2.39 -10.10 16.88
N PRO A 179 3.69 -9.89 17.08
CA PRO A 179 4.41 -8.78 16.46
C PRO A 179 4.50 -8.98 14.95
N ILE A 180 4.16 -7.93 14.20
CA ILE A 180 4.25 -7.90 12.74
C ILE A 180 5.59 -7.28 12.32
N THR A 181 6.08 -6.29 13.06
CA THR A 181 7.35 -5.61 12.79
C THR A 181 8.44 -5.96 13.79
N ARG A 182 9.69 -5.70 13.42
CA ARG A 182 10.85 -5.88 14.32
C ARG A 182 10.80 -4.94 15.52
N GLU A 183 10.31 -3.72 15.33
CA GLU A 183 10.17 -2.73 16.39
C GLU A 183 9.12 -3.18 17.42
N ASP A 184 8.00 -3.72 16.95
CA ASP A 184 6.95 -4.27 17.80
C ASP A 184 7.42 -5.52 18.57
N LYS A 185 8.31 -6.34 17.97
CA LYS A 185 8.85 -7.55 18.61
C LYS A 185 9.49 -7.24 19.95
N ALA A 186 10.30 -6.18 20.06
CA ALA A 186 10.98 -5.85 21.32
C ALA A 186 10.00 -5.48 22.45
N HIS A 187 8.90 -4.81 22.12
CA HIS A 187 7.84 -4.50 23.08
C HIS A 187 7.06 -5.76 23.45
N TYR A 188 6.74 -6.59 22.47
CA TYR A 188 6.06 -7.86 22.65
C TYR A 188 6.88 -8.82 23.54
N ASP A 189 8.18 -8.96 23.30
CA ASP A 189 9.09 -9.82 24.08
C ASP A 189 9.16 -9.40 25.54
N LYS A 190 9.19 -8.08 25.83
CA LYS A 190 9.15 -7.56 27.20
C LYS A 190 7.84 -7.88 27.90
N LEU A 191 6.72 -7.71 27.21
CA LEU A 191 5.39 -8.02 27.75
C LEU A 191 5.22 -9.53 27.96
N ALA A 192 5.75 -10.36 27.05
CA ALA A 192 5.76 -11.82 27.18
C ALA A 192 6.61 -12.27 28.38
N ALA A 193 7.80 -11.71 28.57
CA ALA A 193 8.64 -11.98 29.74
C ALA A 193 7.97 -11.56 31.05
N MET A 194 7.30 -10.40 31.08
CA MET A 194 6.54 -9.95 32.24
C MET A 194 5.35 -10.87 32.55
N LYS A 195 4.64 -11.34 31.51
CA LYS A 195 3.55 -12.31 31.66
C LYS A 195 4.07 -13.63 32.24
N ALA A 196 5.19 -14.15 31.72
CA ALA A 196 5.80 -15.39 32.21
C ALA A 196 6.17 -15.28 33.70
N GLY A 197 6.81 -14.18 34.12
CA GLY A 197 7.13 -13.98 35.54
C GLY A 197 5.89 -13.95 36.44
N LEU A 198 4.79 -13.35 35.99
CA LEU A 198 3.52 -13.38 36.74
C LEU A 198 2.88 -14.78 36.80
N GLU A 199 3.09 -15.62 35.78
CA GLU A 199 2.64 -17.01 35.76
C GLU A 199 3.46 -17.88 36.72
N ASP A 200 4.78 -17.66 36.78
CA ASP A 200 5.69 -18.30 37.72
C ASP A 200 5.36 -17.90 39.17
N ASP A 201 5.21 -16.59 39.47
CA ASP A 201 4.81 -16.09 40.79
C ASP A 201 3.47 -16.71 41.25
N LEU A 202 2.52 -16.83 40.32
CA LEU A 202 1.22 -17.42 40.59
C LEU A 202 1.32 -18.94 40.86
N ALA A 203 2.23 -19.64 40.19
CA ALA A 203 2.50 -21.05 40.44
C ALA A 203 3.13 -21.25 41.84
N ASP A 204 4.11 -20.43 42.20
CA ASP A 204 4.79 -20.47 43.50
C ASP A 204 3.81 -20.22 44.64
N ILE A 205 2.98 -19.18 44.54
CA ILE A 205 1.98 -18.85 45.59
C ILE A 205 0.91 -19.97 45.71
N ARG A 206 0.55 -20.62 44.59
CA ARG A 206 -0.36 -21.78 44.61
C ARG A 206 0.28 -22.98 45.33
N GLU A 207 1.58 -23.21 45.12
CA GLU A 207 2.32 -24.27 45.80
C GLU A 207 2.45 -23.98 47.32
N GLU A 208 2.76 -22.74 47.70
CA GLU A 208 2.80 -22.31 49.10
C GLU A 208 1.43 -22.46 49.79
N LEU A 209 0.36 -22.10 49.09
CA LEU A 209 -1.01 -22.29 49.57
C LEU A 209 -1.33 -23.78 49.77
N ALA A 210 -0.81 -24.69 48.95
CA ALA A 210 -1.02 -26.13 49.11
C ALA A 210 -0.30 -26.67 50.36
N LYS A 211 0.89 -26.16 50.67
CA LYS A 211 1.70 -26.59 51.82
C LYS A 211 1.24 -25.99 53.15
N THR A 212 0.67 -24.79 53.12
CA THR A 212 0.36 -24.03 54.35
C THR A 212 -1.01 -24.37 54.94
N LYS A 213 -1.04 -24.71 56.24
CA LYS A 213 -2.28 -24.98 57.00
C LYS A 213 -2.82 -23.77 57.79
N ASP A 214 -2.02 -22.72 57.96
CA ASP A 214 -2.42 -21.52 58.72
C ASP A 214 -3.55 -20.76 58.00
N PRO A 215 -4.73 -20.58 58.64
CA PRO A 215 -5.87 -19.88 58.06
C PRO A 215 -5.57 -18.44 57.60
N LYS A 216 -4.70 -17.71 58.30
CA LYS A 216 -4.36 -16.31 57.97
C LYS A 216 -3.50 -16.24 56.71
N ILE A 217 -2.45 -17.06 56.64
CA ILE A 217 -1.55 -17.13 55.48
C ILE A 217 -2.33 -17.63 54.25
N ARG A 218 -3.22 -18.62 54.42
CA ARG A 218 -4.09 -19.10 53.33
C ARG A 218 -5.06 -18.04 52.82
N LYS A 219 -5.46 -17.06 53.65
CA LYS A 219 -6.32 -15.94 53.22
C LYS A 219 -5.52 -14.94 52.37
N VAL A 220 -4.33 -14.55 52.84
CA VAL A 220 -3.43 -13.64 52.11
C VAL A 220 -3.03 -14.21 50.75
N ALA A 221 -2.61 -15.49 50.71
CA ALA A 221 -2.25 -16.16 49.44
C ALA A 221 -3.42 -16.22 48.45
N ARG A 222 -4.66 -16.42 48.92
CA ARG A 222 -5.85 -16.38 48.05
C ARG A 222 -6.14 -14.99 47.49
N GLU A 223 -5.93 -13.94 48.28
CA GLU A 223 -6.08 -12.56 47.83
C GLU A 223 -5.03 -12.21 46.75
N GLU A 224 -3.78 -12.65 46.93
CA GLU A 224 -2.71 -12.40 45.97
C GLU A 224 -2.89 -13.21 44.67
N ILE A 225 -3.30 -14.48 44.75
CA ILE A 225 -3.68 -15.27 43.56
C ILE A 225 -4.75 -14.53 42.74
N ARG A 226 -5.80 -14.02 43.40
CA ARG A 226 -6.88 -13.29 42.72
C ARG A 226 -6.36 -12.04 42.02
N ARG A 227 -5.40 -11.34 42.63
CA ARG A 227 -4.76 -10.16 42.04
C ARG A 227 -3.94 -10.53 40.80
N LEU A 228 -3.10 -11.56 40.89
CA LEU A 228 -2.28 -12.04 39.78
C LEU A 228 -3.14 -12.56 38.63
N GLU A 229 -4.20 -13.32 38.91
CA GLU A 229 -5.17 -13.76 37.89
C GLU A 229 -5.84 -12.58 37.19
N SER A 230 -6.20 -11.52 37.93
CA SER A 230 -6.76 -10.30 37.32
C SER A 230 -5.74 -9.56 36.46
N MET A 231 -4.46 -9.57 36.81
CA MET A 231 -3.40 -8.96 36.00
C MET A 231 -3.16 -9.78 34.72
N LEU A 232 -3.02 -11.10 34.84
CA LEU A 232 -2.88 -12.01 33.70
C LEU A 232 -4.08 -11.94 32.74
N ALA A 233 -5.29 -11.75 33.25
CA ALA A 233 -6.48 -11.54 32.40
C ALA A 233 -6.37 -10.28 31.52
N ARG A 234 -5.65 -9.24 31.95
CA ARG A 234 -5.37 -8.06 31.13
C ARG A 234 -4.31 -8.37 30.07
N PHE A 235 -3.27 -9.11 30.42
CA PHE A 235 -2.24 -9.56 29.47
C PHE A 235 -2.81 -10.46 28.38
N ARG A 236 -3.75 -11.37 28.69
CA ARG A 236 -4.41 -12.24 27.68
C ARG A 236 -5.15 -11.47 26.58
N LYS A 237 -5.54 -10.22 26.82
CA LYS A 237 -6.17 -9.37 25.80
C LYS A 237 -5.17 -8.78 24.80
N VAL A 238 -3.90 -8.69 25.19
CA VAL A 238 -2.81 -8.06 24.42
C VAL A 238 -1.88 -9.12 23.81
N ILE A 239 -1.65 -10.20 24.56
CA ILE A 239 -0.86 -11.37 24.17
C ILE A 239 -1.75 -12.60 24.38
N PRO A 240 -2.54 -12.98 23.36
CA PRO A 240 -3.18 -14.28 23.32
C PRO A 240 -2.07 -15.33 23.44
N GLY A 241 -2.20 -16.21 24.42
CA GLY A 241 -1.20 -17.24 24.70
C GLY A 241 -0.99 -18.18 23.53
#